data_AF-A0ABD3NXP1-F1
#
_entry.id   AF-A0ABD3NXP1-F1
#
_cell.length_a   1.000
_cell.length_b   1.000
_cell.length_c   1.000
_cell.angle_alpha   90.00
_cell.angle_beta   90.00
_cell.angle_gamma   90.00
#
_symmetry.space_group_name_H-M   'P 1'
#
loop_
_entity.id
_entity.type
_entity.pdbx_description
1 polymer ?
#
loop_
_entity_poly.entity_id
_entity_poly.type
_entity_poly.pdbx_seq_one_letter_code
_entity_poly.pdbx_strand_id
1 'polypeptide(L)'
;MITIHLIIILHTGAMYIKNCLDRFFVEMQLAPKMTDNGTNTEQPGAASSINMTSSIAQIKNATVTGHDDYRDRIGSALAINCCQFGFFLQKHPRSGCDVHEHKGWMGKLTDLDPEKKLRDTVIPGTHDSASVTISKWSLFSGVGICQNITIREQLHRGARYLDVRIGGNPESKSVQDVFICHGILKGGVYARIIDEIDEFITEYSGEFVILEVTYESDHKMSPEQRVGVFRLISDKFGDRIISNDDLKSWFRLQKVTLGDIKRRSKNLLLLIHDRICGFSCNGCVYDDCTVANDFNCHKNARLMKNKWHNTQCTTQLLENNEKFLRDNAQSEDFIVNSQFVLTPMPPSGASDALRLLCGVHSLRPVSLVRQLYKKDVLERFLRDRAEENWNVVTLDFINLCTQLCGATFRFLIGLNSPRVLKIIESIVSSQDGKHVDVTKIMNSLVKRGSTLFVLDFQQDLKLEFCEGIFTLKYRFDNDKSELVNVPFDAHSELFVCDSKLYGV
;
A
#
# COMPACT_ATOMS: atom_id res chain seq x y z
N MET A 1 21.96 5.36 44.95
CA MET A 1 22.60 6.34 44.02
C MET A 1 22.77 5.80 42.60
N ILE A 2 23.26 4.57 42.41
CA ILE A 2 23.48 3.96 41.08
C ILE A 2 22.19 3.90 40.22
N THR A 3 21.04 3.57 40.82
CA THR A 3 19.73 3.54 40.11
C THR A 3 19.28 4.92 39.63
N ILE A 4 19.54 5.99 40.39
CA ILE A 4 19.14 7.36 40.02
C ILE A 4 20.03 7.87 38.88
N HIS A 5 21.34 7.60 38.93
CA HIS A 5 22.25 7.96 37.84
C HIS A 5 21.92 7.20 36.54
N LEU A 6 21.56 5.92 36.63
CA LEU A 6 21.14 5.13 35.47
C LEU A 6 19.84 5.68 34.86
N ILE A 7 18.85 6.07 35.69
CA ILE A 7 17.60 6.69 35.24
C ILE A 7 17.86 8.04 34.56
N ILE A 8 18.75 8.87 35.11
CA ILE A 8 19.10 10.18 34.53
C ILE A 8 19.83 9.99 33.19
N ILE A 9 20.76 9.03 33.08
CA ILE A 9 21.47 8.73 31.83
C ILE A 9 20.50 8.20 30.77
N LEU A 10 19.59 7.31 31.15
CA LEU A 10 18.56 6.78 30.25
C LEU A 10 17.58 7.87 29.80
N HIS A 11 17.15 8.74 30.70
CA HIS A 11 16.25 9.84 30.38
C HIS A 11 16.92 10.88 29.47
N THR A 12 18.17 11.24 29.75
CA THR A 12 18.94 12.20 28.95
C THR A 12 19.27 11.62 27.57
N GLY A 13 19.65 10.34 27.50
CA GLY A 13 19.86 9.61 26.25
C GLY A 13 18.58 9.48 25.42
N ALA A 14 17.45 9.18 26.06
CA ALA A 14 16.14 9.13 25.41
C ALA A 14 15.72 10.49 24.85
N MET A 15 15.98 11.58 25.58
CA MET A 15 15.73 12.95 25.11
C MET A 15 16.64 13.35 23.93
N TYR A 16 17.91 12.95 23.94
CA TYR A 16 18.82 13.17 22.80
C TYR A 16 18.35 12.42 21.56
N ILE A 17 17.96 11.16 21.70
CA ILE A 17 17.43 10.34 20.60
C ILE A 17 16.10 10.87 20.08
N LYS A 18 15.21 11.31 20.98
CA LYS A 18 13.99 12.02 20.58
C LYS A 18 14.33 13.23 19.72
N ASN A 19 15.27 14.07 20.12
CA ASN A 19 15.66 15.24 19.32
C ASN A 19 16.27 14.88 17.96
N CYS A 20 17.07 13.79 17.88
CA CYS A 20 17.59 13.29 16.61
C CYS A 20 16.48 12.74 15.71
N LEU A 21 15.54 11.99 16.27
CA LEU A 21 14.38 11.46 15.54
C LEU A 21 13.45 12.59 15.11
N ASP A 22 13.14 13.56 15.97
CA ASP A 22 12.33 14.73 15.63
C ASP A 22 12.93 15.47 14.42
N ARG A 23 14.25 15.69 14.40
CA ARG A 23 14.95 16.28 13.25
C ARG A 23 14.86 15.40 12.00
N PHE A 24 15.09 14.11 12.15
CA PHE A 24 15.00 13.16 11.04
C PHE A 24 13.58 13.05 10.46
N PHE A 25 12.53 13.06 11.28
CA PHE A 25 11.13 13.06 10.84
C PHE A 25 10.74 14.38 10.16
N VAL A 26 11.33 15.50 10.58
CA VAL A 26 11.23 16.79 9.87
C VAL A 26 11.91 16.73 8.51
N GLU A 27 13.09 16.14 8.42
CA GLU A 27 13.84 15.95 7.16
C GLU A 27 13.20 14.92 6.22
N MET A 28 12.53 13.88 6.75
CA MET A 28 11.81 12.89 5.95
C MET A 28 10.52 13.42 5.33
N GLN A 29 10.02 14.57 5.79
CA GLN A 29 8.67 15.08 5.50
C GLN A 29 7.63 13.95 5.34
N LEU A 30 7.51 13.12 6.38
CA LEU A 30 6.32 12.29 6.61
C LEU A 30 5.14 13.20 7.00
N ALA A 31 4.90 14.26 6.25
CA ALA A 31 3.76 15.17 6.34
C ALA A 31 3.77 16.10 5.12
N PRO A 32 2.87 15.93 4.13
CA PRO A 32 2.59 17.05 3.25
C PRO A 32 1.86 18.11 4.08
N LYS A 33 2.49 19.27 4.27
CA LYS A 33 1.73 20.49 4.55
C LYS A 33 0.91 20.79 3.28
N MET A 34 -0.30 20.25 3.20
CA MET A 34 -1.33 20.89 2.38
C MET A 34 -1.62 22.23 3.06
N THR A 35 -1.12 23.30 2.44
CA THR A 35 -1.46 24.65 2.85
C THR A 35 -2.82 24.98 2.25
N ASP A 36 -3.80 25.20 3.13
CA ASP A 36 -4.96 26.01 2.81
C ASP A 36 -4.49 27.38 2.30
N ASN A 37 -5.13 27.86 1.23
CA ASN A 37 -4.89 29.18 0.67
C ASN A 37 -5.13 30.27 1.71
N GLY A 38 -4.06 30.88 2.19
CA GLY A 38 -4.08 32.06 3.04
C GLY A 38 -2.83 32.88 2.77
N THR A 39 -3.00 33.97 2.03
CA THR A 39 -2.00 35.02 1.82
C THR A 39 -1.36 35.43 3.14
N ASN A 40 -0.02 35.33 3.24
CA ASN A 40 0.82 36.39 3.80
C ASN A 40 2.30 36.10 3.55
N THR A 41 2.95 37.13 3.01
CA THR A 41 4.38 37.28 2.77
C THR A 41 5.18 37.28 4.06
N GLU A 42 6.23 36.46 4.14
CA GLU A 42 7.47 36.79 4.84
C GLU A 42 8.59 35.79 4.46
N GLN A 43 9.74 36.33 4.02
CA GLN A 43 10.96 35.57 3.70
C GLN A 43 11.66 35.10 4.98
N PRO A 44 12.30 33.92 5.01
CA PRO A 44 13.36 33.65 5.97
C PRO A 44 14.75 33.62 5.32
N GLY A 45 15.68 34.26 6.01
CA GLY A 45 17.09 34.42 5.66
C GLY A 45 17.93 33.15 5.74
N ALA A 46 19.16 33.33 5.27
CA ALA A 46 20.18 32.33 4.99
C ALA A 46 20.38 31.25 6.08
N ALA A 47 20.25 29.97 5.68
CA ALA A 47 20.70 28.83 6.45
C ALA A 47 22.19 28.55 6.16
N SER A 48 23.00 28.64 7.20
CA SER A 48 24.42 28.25 7.19
C SER A 48 24.58 26.73 7.04
N SER A 49 25.35 26.29 6.05
CA SER A 49 25.79 24.91 5.86
C SER A 49 26.67 24.44 7.02
N ILE A 50 26.35 23.30 7.66
CA ILE A 50 27.23 22.67 8.65
C ILE A 50 27.54 21.23 8.25
N ASN A 51 28.85 20.95 8.20
CA ASN A 51 29.50 19.71 7.79
C ASN A 51 29.27 18.58 8.81
N MET A 52 28.65 17.48 8.38
CA MET A 52 28.29 16.30 9.19
C MET A 52 29.48 15.42 9.62
N THR A 53 30.69 15.72 9.15
CA THR A 53 31.91 14.94 9.40
C THR A 53 32.48 15.11 10.81
N SER A 54 32.15 16.17 11.53
CA SER A 54 32.68 16.43 12.89
C SER A 54 32.01 15.57 13.97
N SER A 55 30.74 15.17 13.80
CA SER A 55 30.01 14.37 14.80
C SER A 55 30.46 12.91 14.88
N ILE A 56 31.09 12.38 13.83
CA ILE A 56 31.59 10.99 13.79
C ILE A 56 32.91 10.84 14.57
N ALA A 57 33.73 11.90 14.65
CA ALA A 57 35.00 11.87 15.36
C ALA A 57 34.83 11.79 16.90
N GLN A 58 33.74 12.35 17.44
CA GLN A 58 33.48 12.32 18.88
C GLN A 58 33.03 10.95 19.41
N ILE A 59 32.58 10.04 18.55
CA ILE A 59 32.16 8.69 18.94
C ILE A 59 33.35 7.73 19.06
N LYS A 60 34.51 8.04 18.44
CA LYS A 60 35.68 7.13 18.41
C LYS A 60 36.60 7.17 19.63
N ASN A 61 36.46 8.13 20.55
CA ASN A 61 37.45 8.37 21.61
C ASN A 61 36.98 8.06 23.05
N ALA A 62 35.91 7.29 23.25
CA ALA A 62 35.53 6.82 24.59
C ALA A 62 36.16 5.46 24.88
N THR A 63 37.30 5.47 25.58
CA THR A 63 38.03 4.29 26.04
C THR A 63 37.24 3.49 27.09
N VAL A 64 37.39 2.17 26.98
CA VAL A 64 36.72 1.07 27.70
C VAL A 64 37.01 1.06 29.21
N THR A 65 35.96 1.04 30.04
CA THR A 65 35.93 0.33 31.33
C THR A 65 34.52 -0.24 31.55
N GLY A 66 34.46 -1.48 32.03
CA GLY A 66 33.40 -2.45 31.80
C GLY A 66 31.98 -2.05 32.21
N HIS A 67 31.05 -2.19 31.27
CA HIS A 67 29.60 -2.33 31.48
C HIS A 67 28.93 -2.74 30.14
N ASP A 68 29.33 -3.87 29.59
CA ASP A 68 29.12 -4.18 28.15
C ASP A 68 27.71 -4.68 27.78
N ASP A 69 26.94 -5.29 28.69
CA ASP A 69 25.72 -6.02 28.28
C ASP A 69 24.46 -5.13 28.06
N TYR A 70 24.44 -3.90 28.61
CA TYR A 70 23.26 -3.01 28.53
C TYR A 70 23.40 -1.91 27.45
N ARG A 71 24.63 -1.42 27.22
CA ARG A 71 24.93 -0.49 26.11
C ARG A 71 24.79 -1.17 24.75
N ASP A 72 25.18 -2.43 24.64
CA ASP A 72 25.00 -3.22 23.42
C ASP A 72 23.53 -3.40 23.07
N ARG A 73 22.63 -3.56 24.06
CA ARG A 73 21.18 -3.66 23.82
C ARG A 73 20.55 -2.35 23.31
N ILE A 74 20.96 -1.21 23.86
CA ILE A 74 20.45 0.12 23.45
C ILE A 74 20.99 0.51 22.07
N GLY A 75 22.28 0.27 21.82
CA GLY A 75 22.89 0.45 20.49
C GLY A 75 22.25 -0.47 19.45
N SER A 76 21.98 -1.73 19.80
CA SER A 76 21.30 -2.68 18.94
C SER A 76 19.86 -2.29 18.64
N ALA A 77 19.09 -1.81 19.62
CA ALA A 77 17.68 -1.44 19.39
C ALA A 77 17.51 -0.17 18.54
N LEU A 78 18.35 0.85 18.74
CA LEU A 78 18.38 2.03 17.87
C LEU A 78 18.82 1.65 16.45
N ALA A 79 19.84 0.79 16.34
CA ALA A 79 20.28 0.21 15.08
C ALA A 79 19.16 -0.62 14.41
N ILE A 80 18.39 -1.42 15.15
CA ILE A 80 17.29 -2.26 14.64
C ILE A 80 16.09 -1.43 14.17
N ASN A 81 15.84 -0.28 14.78
CA ASN A 81 14.73 0.62 14.45
C ASN A 81 15.10 1.66 13.37
N CYS A 82 16.36 2.07 13.30
CA CYS A 82 16.83 3.10 12.36
C CYS A 82 17.65 2.53 11.20
N CYS A 83 18.04 1.26 11.20
CA CYS A 83 18.79 0.63 10.12
C CYS A 83 18.28 -0.80 9.93
N GLN A 84 18.22 -1.29 8.69
CA GLN A 84 17.98 -2.71 8.48
C GLN A 84 19.28 -3.49 8.75
N PHE A 85 19.77 -3.50 9.98
CA PHE A 85 20.78 -4.48 10.39
C PHE A 85 20.10 -5.85 10.35
N GLY A 86 20.39 -6.56 9.27
CA GLY A 86 19.58 -7.65 8.77
C GLY A 86 19.64 -8.87 9.65
N PHE A 87 18.54 -9.18 10.34
CA PHE A 87 18.21 -10.56 10.76
C PHE A 87 16.70 -10.88 10.76
N PHE A 88 15.79 -9.90 10.53
CA PHE A 88 14.35 -10.10 10.76
C PHE A 88 13.38 -9.66 9.65
N LEU A 89 13.84 -9.57 8.40
CA LEU A 89 12.92 -9.64 7.27
C LEU A 89 12.83 -11.11 6.86
N GLN A 90 11.72 -11.77 7.19
CA GLN A 90 11.33 -13.03 6.56
C GLN A 90 11.25 -12.76 5.05
N LYS A 91 12.33 -13.11 4.34
CA LYS A 91 12.42 -13.04 2.87
C LYS A 91 11.50 -14.06 2.20
N HIS A 92 10.99 -15.03 2.97
CA HIS A 92 10.18 -16.11 2.47
C HIS A 92 8.89 -16.20 3.28
N PRO A 93 7.72 -16.40 2.63
CA PRO A 93 6.56 -16.94 3.33
C PRO A 93 7.00 -18.20 4.08
N ARG A 94 6.39 -18.48 5.24
CA ARG A 94 6.57 -19.80 5.88
C ARG A 94 6.28 -20.85 4.81
N SER A 95 7.21 -21.78 4.63
CA SER A 95 7.13 -22.85 3.63
C SER A 95 5.75 -23.52 3.70
N GLY A 96 4.99 -23.45 2.60
CA GLY A 96 3.66 -24.06 2.48
C GLY A 96 2.52 -23.13 2.03
N CYS A 97 2.73 -21.81 1.94
CA CYS A 97 1.73 -20.91 1.32
C CYS A 97 1.96 -20.82 -0.19
N ASP A 98 1.04 -21.37 -0.99
CA ASP A 98 1.00 -21.11 -2.43
C ASP A 98 0.90 -19.60 -2.67
N VAL A 99 1.86 -19.06 -3.41
CA VAL A 99 1.79 -17.66 -3.86
C VAL A 99 0.75 -17.61 -4.97
N HIS A 100 -0.49 -17.25 -4.60
CA HIS A 100 -1.55 -17.10 -5.59
C HIS A 100 -1.27 -15.90 -6.51
N GLU A 101 -1.18 -16.17 -7.81
CA GLU A 101 -1.01 -15.14 -8.84
C GLU A 101 -2.37 -14.79 -9.47
N HIS A 102 -2.62 -13.50 -9.65
CA HIS A 102 -3.86 -12.89 -10.14
C HIS A 102 -3.54 -11.92 -11.27
N LYS A 103 -2.75 -12.39 -12.25
CA LYS A 103 -2.14 -11.53 -13.27
C LYS A 103 -3.14 -10.95 -14.28
N GLY A 104 -4.23 -11.65 -14.55
CA GLY A 104 -5.20 -11.29 -15.60
C GLY A 104 -6.63 -11.05 -15.11
N TRP A 105 -6.81 -10.65 -13.84
CA TRP A 105 -8.14 -10.64 -13.22
C TRP A 105 -9.06 -9.56 -13.81
N MET A 106 -8.55 -8.39 -14.20
CA MET A 106 -9.39 -7.34 -14.80
C MET A 106 -9.82 -7.69 -16.22
N GLY A 107 -8.93 -8.31 -17.00
CA GLY A 107 -9.23 -8.78 -18.35
C GLY A 107 -10.34 -9.83 -18.34
N LYS A 108 -10.24 -10.81 -17.42
CA LYS A 108 -11.28 -11.83 -17.19
C LYS A 108 -12.58 -11.23 -16.67
N LEU A 109 -12.50 -10.28 -15.73
CA LEU A 109 -13.67 -9.55 -15.25
C LEU A 109 -14.37 -8.82 -16.41
N THR A 110 -13.61 -8.17 -17.28
CA THR A 110 -14.14 -7.47 -18.46
C THR A 110 -14.83 -8.42 -19.44
N ASP A 111 -14.33 -9.65 -19.58
CA ASP A 111 -14.98 -10.67 -20.42
C ASP A 111 -16.28 -11.20 -19.80
N LEU A 112 -16.38 -11.21 -18.47
CA LEU A 112 -17.59 -11.64 -17.75
C LEU A 112 -18.65 -10.52 -17.63
N ASP A 113 -18.20 -9.29 -17.40
CA ASP A 113 -19.06 -8.10 -17.24
C ASP A 113 -18.39 -6.86 -17.88
N PRO A 114 -18.53 -6.70 -19.22
CA PRO A 114 -17.95 -5.56 -19.94
C PRO A 114 -18.60 -4.22 -19.56
N GLU A 115 -19.80 -4.25 -18.97
CA GLU A 115 -20.54 -3.05 -18.55
C GLU A 115 -20.18 -2.61 -17.12
N LYS A 116 -19.34 -3.39 -16.42
CA LYS A 116 -18.81 -3.01 -15.11
C LYS A 116 -18.13 -1.64 -15.21
N LYS A 117 -18.65 -0.66 -14.48
CA LYS A 117 -18.03 0.66 -14.39
C LYS A 117 -16.70 0.59 -13.64
N LEU A 118 -15.70 1.33 -14.11
CA LEU A 118 -14.40 1.44 -13.43
C LEU A 118 -14.56 1.94 -11.97
N ARG A 119 -15.52 2.83 -11.74
CA ARG A 119 -15.82 3.40 -10.42
C ARG A 119 -16.36 2.38 -9.42
N ASP A 120 -17.02 1.33 -9.91
CA ASP A 120 -17.65 0.29 -9.10
C ASP A 120 -16.74 -0.95 -8.94
N THR A 121 -15.57 -0.93 -9.59
CA THR A 121 -14.55 -1.96 -9.46
C THR A 121 -13.74 -1.75 -8.19
N VAL A 122 -13.65 -2.77 -7.35
CA VAL A 122 -12.75 -2.82 -6.20
C VAL A 122 -11.35 -3.21 -6.69
N ILE A 123 -10.41 -2.27 -6.60
CA ILE A 123 -9.06 -2.34 -7.15
C ILE A 123 -8.06 -2.36 -5.98
N PRO A 124 -7.33 -3.48 -5.79
CA PRO A 124 -6.22 -3.52 -4.86
C PRO A 124 -5.07 -2.62 -5.34
N GLY A 125 -4.42 -1.93 -4.42
CA GLY A 125 -3.30 -1.04 -4.69
C GLY A 125 -2.19 -1.11 -3.64
N THR A 126 -1.04 -0.52 -3.97
CA THR A 126 0.13 -0.46 -3.07
C THR A 126 0.59 0.96 -2.82
N HIS A 127 0.89 1.27 -1.56
CA HIS A 127 1.48 2.54 -1.17
C HIS A 127 3.00 2.46 -1.30
N ASP A 128 3.60 3.56 -1.76
CA ASP A 128 5.04 3.71 -2.01
C ASP A 128 5.63 2.43 -2.65
N SER A 129 5.03 2.06 -3.79
CA SER A 129 5.08 0.74 -4.41
C SER A 129 6.51 0.29 -4.71
N ALA A 130 7.37 1.22 -5.07
CA ALA A 130 8.76 0.93 -5.46
C ALA A 130 9.77 1.04 -4.31
N SER A 131 9.33 1.32 -3.08
CA SER A 131 10.19 1.47 -1.89
C SER A 131 11.04 0.23 -1.58
N VAL A 132 10.69 -0.96 -2.09
CA VAL A 132 11.53 -2.17 -2.02
C VAL A 132 12.94 -1.96 -2.58
N THR A 133 13.09 -1.00 -3.51
CA THR A 133 14.36 -0.68 -4.16
C THR A 133 15.27 0.20 -3.30
N ILE A 134 14.77 0.77 -2.21
CA ILE A 134 15.57 1.51 -1.23
C ILE A 134 16.58 0.55 -0.61
N SER A 135 17.86 0.94 -0.66
CA SER A 135 18.93 0.10 -0.15
C SER A 135 18.73 -0.13 1.35
N LYS A 136 18.69 -1.40 1.73
CA LYS A 136 18.61 -1.85 3.14
C LYS A 136 19.74 -1.28 4.00
N TRP A 137 20.88 -0.99 3.37
CA TRP A 137 22.07 -0.45 4.02
C TRP A 137 22.04 1.06 4.20
N SER A 138 21.07 1.76 3.60
CA SER A 138 20.92 3.20 3.84
C SER A 138 20.51 3.45 5.28
N LEU A 139 21.11 4.46 5.91
CA LEU A 139 20.67 4.94 7.21
C LEU A 139 19.18 5.27 7.10
N PHE A 140 18.39 4.80 8.07
CA PHE A 140 16.95 4.98 8.12
C PHE A 140 16.12 4.28 7.03
N SER A 141 16.72 3.38 6.24
CA SER A 141 15.98 2.56 5.26
C SER A 141 14.78 1.81 5.86
N GLY A 142 14.88 1.38 7.12
CA GLY A 142 13.84 0.64 7.81
C GLY A 142 12.53 1.40 8.02
N VAL A 143 12.55 2.74 7.97
CA VAL A 143 11.36 3.57 8.20
C VAL A 143 10.65 4.01 6.92
N GLY A 144 11.33 3.96 5.77
CA GLY A 144 10.77 4.37 4.47
C GLY A 144 10.56 3.22 3.49
N ILE A 145 10.67 1.97 3.94
CA ILE A 145 10.30 0.81 3.13
C ILE A 145 8.86 0.43 3.45
N CYS A 146 8.00 0.42 2.44
CA CYS A 146 6.58 0.09 2.50
C CYS A 146 6.21 -1.17 1.72
N GLN A 147 7.07 -1.62 0.80
CA GLN A 147 6.95 -2.90 0.10
C GLN A 147 8.27 -3.69 0.18
N ASN A 148 8.18 -5.01 0.08
CA ASN A 148 9.33 -5.93 0.11
C ASN A 148 9.37 -6.87 -1.11
N ILE A 149 8.52 -6.60 -2.10
CA ILE A 149 8.40 -7.31 -3.38
C ILE A 149 8.42 -6.28 -4.52
N THR A 150 8.90 -6.69 -5.69
CA THR A 150 9.03 -5.85 -6.90
C THR A 150 7.68 -5.38 -7.44
N ILE A 151 7.69 -4.42 -8.38
CA ILE A 151 6.44 -3.93 -8.99
C ILE A 151 5.77 -5.04 -9.77
N ARG A 152 6.54 -5.81 -10.54
CA ARG A 152 6.03 -6.96 -11.28
C ARG A 152 5.38 -7.98 -10.36
N GLU A 153 6.00 -8.27 -9.22
CA GLU A 153 5.46 -9.16 -8.20
C GLU A 153 4.17 -8.63 -7.53
N GLN A 154 4.02 -7.31 -7.40
CA GLN A 154 2.80 -6.69 -6.89
C GLN A 154 1.66 -6.79 -7.91
N LEU A 155 1.95 -6.50 -9.17
CA LEU A 155 1.01 -6.65 -10.30
C LEU A 155 0.58 -8.11 -10.45
N HIS A 156 1.51 -9.06 -10.31
CA HIS A 156 1.20 -10.50 -10.33
C HIS A 156 0.29 -10.94 -9.20
N ARG A 157 0.33 -10.28 -8.03
CA ARG A 157 -0.58 -10.56 -6.91
C ARG A 157 -1.95 -9.88 -7.05
N GLY A 158 -2.13 -9.05 -8.08
CA GLY A 158 -3.41 -8.43 -8.43
C GLY A 158 -3.49 -6.91 -8.19
N ALA A 159 -2.42 -6.26 -7.74
CA ALA A 159 -2.41 -4.80 -7.58
C ALA A 159 -2.61 -4.11 -8.93
N ARG A 160 -3.46 -3.09 -9.00
CA ARG A 160 -3.68 -2.26 -10.21
C ARG A 160 -3.65 -0.77 -9.94
N TYR A 161 -3.42 -0.35 -8.70
CA TYR A 161 -3.01 1.01 -8.36
C TYR A 161 -1.60 0.99 -7.76
N LEU A 162 -0.71 1.85 -8.27
CA LEU A 162 0.69 1.97 -7.85
C LEU A 162 1.01 3.44 -7.51
N ASP A 163 1.51 3.70 -6.31
CA ASP A 163 2.09 4.99 -5.89
C ASP A 163 3.62 4.94 -6.04
N VAL A 164 4.15 5.57 -7.09
CA VAL A 164 5.58 5.60 -7.40
C VAL A 164 6.15 6.99 -7.10
N ARG A 165 7.05 7.05 -6.12
CA ARG A 165 7.67 8.29 -5.66
C ARG A 165 9.06 8.47 -6.24
N ILE A 166 9.32 9.64 -6.83
CA ILE A 166 10.54 9.91 -7.60
C ILE A 166 11.24 11.18 -7.18
N GLY A 167 12.55 11.17 -7.38
CA GLY A 167 13.45 12.29 -7.23
C GLY A 167 14.61 12.18 -8.22
N GLY A 168 15.48 13.18 -8.24
CA GLY A 168 16.64 13.11 -9.12
C GLY A 168 17.85 13.87 -8.60
N ASN A 169 18.66 14.33 -9.55
CA ASN A 169 19.87 15.06 -9.29
C ASN A 169 19.82 16.35 -10.12
N PRO A 170 19.77 17.54 -9.51
CA PRO A 170 19.64 18.79 -10.26
C PRO A 170 20.85 19.07 -11.16
N GLU A 171 21.98 18.41 -10.93
CA GLU A 171 23.20 18.51 -11.75
C GLU A 171 23.17 17.60 -12.97
N SER A 172 22.28 16.60 -13.00
CA SER A 172 22.11 15.71 -14.15
C SER A 172 20.96 16.15 -15.04
N LYS A 173 21.12 15.91 -16.35
CA LYS A 173 20.06 16.07 -17.35
C LYS A 173 19.45 14.73 -17.77
N SER A 174 20.01 13.61 -17.29
CA SER A 174 19.61 12.26 -17.72
C SER A 174 18.44 11.74 -16.90
N VAL A 175 17.42 11.21 -17.59
CA VAL A 175 16.32 10.47 -16.95
C VAL A 175 16.81 9.20 -16.24
N GLN A 176 17.98 8.67 -16.63
CA GLN A 176 18.57 7.50 -15.97
C GLN A 176 19.07 7.81 -14.55
N ASP A 177 19.25 9.09 -14.22
CA ASP A 177 19.60 9.54 -12.87
C ASP A 177 18.37 9.95 -12.05
N VAL A 178 17.16 9.69 -12.57
CA VAL A 178 15.91 9.77 -11.80
C VAL A 178 15.74 8.44 -11.06
N PHE A 179 15.52 8.53 -9.76
CA PHE A 179 15.45 7.39 -8.87
C PHE A 179 14.18 7.41 -8.03
N ILE A 180 13.83 6.23 -7.52
CA ILE A 180 12.80 6.05 -6.53
C ILE A 180 13.25 6.65 -5.20
N CYS A 181 12.39 7.37 -4.50
CA CYS A 181 12.75 7.96 -3.22
C CYS A 181 11.57 7.99 -2.24
N HIS A 182 11.91 8.11 -0.96
CA HIS A 182 10.95 8.42 0.09
C HIS A 182 11.61 9.36 1.09
N GLY A 183 11.18 10.63 1.11
CA GLY A 183 11.87 11.69 1.82
C GLY A 183 13.35 11.74 1.38
N ILE A 184 14.28 11.72 2.32
CA ILE A 184 15.72 11.73 2.02
C ILE A 184 16.28 10.40 1.46
N LEU A 185 15.52 9.31 1.52
CA LEU A 185 15.99 7.99 1.11
C LEU A 185 15.96 7.84 -0.40
N LYS A 186 17.02 7.24 -0.96
CA LYS A 186 17.15 6.94 -2.39
C LYS A 186 17.08 5.43 -2.61
N GLY A 187 16.39 5.04 -3.67
CA GLY A 187 16.21 3.67 -4.11
C GLY A 187 16.70 3.45 -5.53
N GLY A 188 16.02 2.54 -6.23
CA GLY A 188 16.40 2.10 -7.57
C GLY A 188 16.12 3.13 -8.66
N VAL A 189 16.50 2.80 -9.88
CA VAL A 189 16.31 3.66 -11.05
C VAL A 189 14.85 3.66 -11.47
N TYR A 190 14.27 4.84 -11.66
CA TYR A 190 12.88 5.01 -12.06
C TYR A 190 12.55 4.30 -13.38
N ALA A 191 13.46 4.35 -14.35
CA ALA A 191 13.23 3.70 -15.64
C ALA A 191 13.00 2.19 -15.55
N ARG A 192 13.61 1.51 -14.58
CA ARG A 192 13.38 0.07 -14.35
C ARG A 192 11.98 -0.22 -13.82
N ILE A 193 11.44 0.66 -12.98
CA ILE A 193 10.05 0.56 -12.49
C ILE A 193 9.08 0.68 -13.67
N ILE A 194 9.36 1.60 -14.59
CA ILE A 194 8.53 1.77 -15.79
C ILE A 194 8.67 0.56 -16.74
N ASP A 195 9.86 -0.01 -16.90
CA ASP A 195 10.06 -1.28 -17.64
C ASP A 195 9.18 -2.40 -17.06
N GLU A 196 9.17 -2.60 -15.74
CA GLU A 196 8.37 -3.67 -15.10
C GLU A 196 6.86 -3.51 -15.35
N ILE A 197 6.35 -2.27 -15.34
CA ILE A 197 4.93 -2.00 -15.62
C ILE A 197 4.62 -2.27 -17.09
N ASP A 198 5.46 -1.79 -18.00
CA ASP A 198 5.33 -1.96 -19.45
C ASP A 198 5.34 -3.44 -19.86
N GLU A 199 6.29 -4.21 -19.33
CA GLU A 199 6.35 -5.67 -19.51
C GLU A 199 5.03 -6.32 -19.08
N PHE A 200 4.52 -5.97 -17.90
CA PHE A 200 3.30 -6.56 -17.36
C PHE A 200 2.06 -6.26 -18.22
N ILE A 201 1.82 -5.00 -18.59
CA ILE A 201 0.63 -4.66 -19.39
C ILE A 201 0.75 -5.16 -20.83
N THR A 202 1.97 -5.40 -21.32
CA THR A 202 2.20 -6.03 -22.63
C THR A 202 1.90 -7.52 -22.56
N GLU A 203 2.31 -8.20 -21.49
CA GLU A 203 2.01 -9.60 -21.23
C GLU A 203 0.52 -9.83 -20.96
N TYR A 204 -0.14 -8.90 -20.25
CA TYR A 204 -1.55 -8.96 -19.84
C TYR A 204 -2.33 -7.75 -20.37
N SER A 205 -2.52 -7.67 -21.69
CA SER A 205 -3.15 -6.53 -22.38
C SER A 205 -4.63 -6.27 -22.05
N GLY A 206 -5.29 -7.18 -21.32
CA GLY A 206 -6.62 -6.96 -20.76
C GLY A 206 -6.64 -6.20 -19.43
N GLU A 207 -5.47 -5.95 -18.83
CA GLU A 207 -5.36 -5.28 -17.55
C GLU A 207 -5.31 -3.76 -17.69
N PHE A 208 -5.77 -3.07 -16.66
CA PHE A 208 -5.73 -1.62 -16.58
C PHE A 208 -5.04 -1.19 -15.29
N VAL A 209 -3.97 -0.40 -15.40
CA VAL A 209 -3.17 0.08 -14.28
C VAL A 209 -3.39 1.57 -14.07
N ILE A 210 -3.60 1.97 -12.83
CA ILE A 210 -3.57 3.37 -12.39
C ILE A 210 -2.19 3.59 -11.78
N LEU A 211 -1.36 4.38 -12.46
CA LEU A 211 -0.01 4.72 -12.01
C LEU A 211 -0.01 6.15 -11.50
N GLU A 212 0.29 6.35 -10.24
CA GLU A 212 0.56 7.68 -9.68
C GLU A 212 2.07 7.91 -9.61
N VAL A 213 2.53 9.03 -10.19
CA VAL A 213 3.91 9.50 -10.10
C VAL A 213 3.96 10.73 -9.19
N THR A 214 4.57 10.55 -8.03
CA THR A 214 4.72 11.58 -7.01
C THR A 214 6.14 12.13 -7.03
N TYR A 215 6.30 13.42 -7.26
CA TYR A 215 7.59 14.08 -7.19
C TYR A 215 7.90 14.54 -5.75
N GLU A 216 8.98 14.01 -5.18
CA GLU A 216 9.49 14.42 -3.87
C GLU A 216 10.54 15.53 -4.01
N SER A 217 10.19 16.73 -3.55
CA SER A 217 10.99 17.94 -3.74
C SER A 217 12.34 17.94 -3.02
N ASP A 218 12.53 17.06 -2.03
CA ASP A 218 13.79 16.92 -1.30
C ASP A 218 14.93 16.42 -2.19
N HIS A 219 14.60 15.70 -3.27
CA HIS A 219 15.53 15.28 -4.32
C HIS A 219 15.24 16.04 -5.61
N LYS A 220 15.74 17.28 -5.68
CA LYS A 220 15.51 18.17 -6.82
C LYS A 220 15.85 17.52 -8.16
N MET A 221 14.99 17.70 -9.14
CA MET A 221 15.24 17.30 -10.53
C MET A 221 15.54 18.54 -11.36
N SER A 222 16.46 18.41 -12.33
CA SER A 222 16.61 19.42 -13.38
C SER A 222 15.35 19.47 -14.26
N PRO A 223 15.09 20.59 -14.96
CA PRO A 223 14.00 20.65 -15.94
C PRO A 223 14.07 19.54 -16.99
N GLU A 224 15.27 19.19 -17.47
CA GLU A 224 15.50 18.11 -18.43
C GLU A 224 15.10 16.75 -17.88
N GLN A 225 15.41 16.47 -16.60
CA GLN A 225 14.96 15.24 -15.95
C GLN A 225 13.44 15.16 -15.85
N ARG A 226 12.77 16.27 -15.51
CA ARG A 226 11.29 16.30 -15.44
C ARG A 226 10.66 16.03 -16.80
N VAL A 227 11.17 16.65 -17.88
CA VAL A 227 10.73 16.31 -19.25
C VAL A 227 11.02 14.84 -19.57
N GLY A 228 12.20 14.35 -19.17
CA GLY A 228 12.61 12.96 -19.36
C GLY A 228 11.67 11.95 -18.71
N VAL A 229 11.15 12.24 -17.51
CA VAL A 229 10.15 11.40 -16.83
C VAL A 229 8.90 11.24 -17.68
N PHE A 230 8.34 12.34 -18.18
CA PHE A 230 7.13 12.28 -19.01
C PHE A 230 7.37 11.62 -20.36
N ARG A 231 8.50 11.93 -21.02
CA ARG A 231 8.89 11.30 -22.28
C ARG A 231 9.07 9.80 -22.12
N LEU A 232 9.73 9.35 -21.06
CA LEU A 232 9.93 7.92 -20.83
C LEU A 232 8.62 7.15 -20.75
N ILE A 233 7.61 7.67 -20.04
CA ILE A 233 6.28 7.07 -20.01
C ILE A 233 5.64 7.15 -21.40
N SER A 234 5.61 8.33 -22.01
CA SER A 234 4.96 8.53 -23.32
C SER A 234 5.54 7.62 -24.40
N ASP A 235 6.86 7.47 -24.45
CA ASP A 235 7.58 6.64 -25.42
C ASP A 235 7.28 5.15 -25.22
N LYS A 236 7.11 4.70 -23.97
CA LYS A 236 6.81 3.30 -23.66
C LYS A 236 5.34 2.95 -23.85
N PHE A 237 4.44 3.77 -23.33
CA PHE A 237 3.03 3.44 -23.28
C PHE A 237 2.25 3.98 -24.48
N GLY A 238 2.65 5.12 -25.03
CA GLY A 238 2.04 5.74 -26.21
C GLY A 238 0.53 5.83 -26.10
N ASP A 239 -0.17 5.30 -27.10
CA ASP A 239 -1.63 5.33 -27.18
C ASP A 239 -2.33 4.47 -26.13
N ARG A 240 -1.61 3.64 -25.35
CA ARG A 240 -2.20 2.86 -24.24
C ARG A 240 -2.57 3.73 -23.04
N ILE A 241 -2.07 4.97 -22.97
CA ILE A 241 -2.39 5.94 -21.91
C ILE A 241 -3.77 6.57 -22.18
N ILE A 242 -4.58 6.76 -21.14
CA ILE A 242 -5.77 7.61 -21.21
C ILE A 242 -5.33 9.05 -21.47
N SER A 243 -5.65 9.58 -22.65
CA SER A 243 -5.29 10.93 -23.08
C SER A 243 -6.21 12.00 -22.49
N ASN A 244 -5.81 13.27 -22.60
CA ASN A 244 -6.68 14.38 -22.23
C ASN A 244 -7.94 14.45 -23.10
N ASP A 245 -7.87 14.01 -24.36
CA ASP A 245 -9.03 13.97 -25.26
C ASP A 245 -9.96 12.79 -24.94
N ASP A 246 -9.41 11.67 -24.46
CA ASP A 246 -10.22 10.57 -23.90
C ASP A 246 -11.05 11.06 -22.70
N LEU A 247 -10.42 11.83 -21.79
CA LEU A 247 -11.13 12.43 -20.64
C LEU A 247 -12.22 13.41 -21.05
N LYS A 248 -12.06 14.13 -22.17
CA LYS A 248 -13.06 15.06 -22.72
C LYS A 248 -14.15 14.36 -23.53
N SER A 249 -13.98 13.09 -23.85
CA SER A 249 -14.91 12.35 -24.71
C SER A 249 -15.56 11.21 -23.94
N TRP A 250 -15.01 10.00 -24.04
CA TRP A 250 -15.62 8.76 -23.59
C TRP A 250 -15.18 8.34 -22.18
N PHE A 251 -13.96 8.68 -21.74
CA PHE A 251 -13.44 8.32 -20.42
C PHE A 251 -13.98 9.29 -19.37
N ARG A 252 -15.27 9.15 -19.05
CA ARG A 252 -15.94 9.90 -17.98
C ARG A 252 -16.14 8.97 -16.80
N LEU A 253 -15.53 9.27 -15.65
CA LEU A 253 -15.50 8.37 -14.49
C LEU A 253 -16.89 7.89 -14.05
N GLN A 254 -17.92 8.73 -14.23
CA GLN A 254 -19.31 8.42 -13.91
C GLN A 254 -19.91 7.25 -14.72
N LYS A 255 -19.37 6.99 -15.92
CA LYS A 255 -19.96 6.04 -16.88
C LYS A 255 -18.97 5.07 -17.53
N VAL A 256 -17.66 5.35 -17.50
CA VAL A 256 -16.68 4.54 -18.22
C VAL A 256 -16.67 3.11 -17.68
N THR A 257 -16.79 2.14 -18.58
CA THR A 257 -16.79 0.72 -18.26
C THR A 257 -15.44 0.07 -18.55
N LEU A 258 -15.19 -1.08 -17.95
CA LEU A 258 -14.01 -1.88 -18.26
C LEU A 258 -14.00 -2.32 -19.74
N GLY A 259 -15.18 -2.62 -20.30
CA GLY A 259 -15.35 -2.92 -21.72
C GLY A 259 -14.99 -1.74 -22.62
N ASP A 260 -15.34 -0.51 -22.24
CA ASP A 260 -14.94 0.70 -22.99
C ASP A 260 -13.43 0.89 -23.06
N ILE A 261 -12.74 0.64 -21.94
CA ILE A 261 -11.28 0.73 -21.81
C ILE A 261 -10.62 -0.33 -22.71
N LYS A 262 -11.04 -1.60 -22.58
CA LYS A 262 -10.49 -2.73 -23.34
C LYS A 262 -10.69 -2.57 -24.85
N ARG A 263 -11.89 -2.17 -25.30
CA ARG A 263 -12.20 -1.97 -26.73
C ARG A 263 -11.33 -0.91 -27.40
N ARG A 264 -10.82 0.05 -26.63
CA ARG A 264 -9.96 1.14 -27.11
C ARG A 264 -8.48 0.88 -26.89
N SER A 265 -8.12 -0.34 -26.47
CA SER A 265 -6.74 -0.75 -26.22
C SER A 265 -5.99 0.17 -25.25
N LYS A 266 -6.71 0.67 -24.24
CA LYS A 266 -6.14 1.49 -23.16
C LYS A 266 -5.77 0.59 -21.99
N ASN A 267 -4.61 0.82 -21.40
CA ASN A 267 -4.09 0.03 -20.29
C ASN A 267 -3.56 0.87 -19.11
N LEU A 268 -3.38 2.18 -19.28
CA LEU A 268 -2.77 3.02 -18.26
C LEU A 268 -3.54 4.32 -18.02
N LEU A 269 -3.89 4.60 -16.77
CA LEU A 269 -4.22 5.95 -16.31
C LEU A 269 -3.01 6.51 -15.56
N LEU A 270 -2.33 7.49 -16.16
CA LEU A 270 -1.22 8.18 -15.52
C LEU A 270 -1.73 9.37 -14.69
N LEU A 271 -1.55 9.28 -13.39
CA LEU A 271 -1.76 10.35 -12.42
C LEU A 271 -0.43 10.97 -12.00
N ILE A 272 -0.41 12.28 -11.82
CA ILE A 272 0.78 13.02 -11.38
C ILE A 272 0.43 13.94 -10.21
N HIS A 273 1.37 14.06 -9.26
CA HIS A 273 1.25 15.01 -8.17
C HIS A 273 1.53 16.44 -8.66
N ASP A 274 0.81 17.43 -8.13
CA ASP A 274 0.85 18.84 -8.55
C ASP A 274 2.25 19.50 -8.58
N ARG A 275 3.24 18.95 -7.87
CA ARG A 275 4.57 19.55 -7.71
C ARG A 275 5.50 19.29 -8.90
N ILE A 276 5.20 18.32 -9.75
CA ILE A 276 6.10 17.94 -10.85
C ILE A 276 6.04 18.94 -12.02
N CYS A 277 4.89 19.59 -12.22
CA CYS A 277 4.67 20.61 -13.27
C CYS A 277 5.18 22.00 -12.84
N GLY A 278 5.00 23.00 -13.70
CA GLY A 278 5.33 24.40 -13.41
C GLY A 278 6.82 24.69 -13.55
N PHE A 279 7.41 24.33 -14.68
CA PHE A 279 8.82 24.58 -14.97
C PHE A 279 9.03 24.93 -16.45
N SER A 280 10.22 25.42 -16.80
CA SER A 280 10.61 25.69 -18.20
C SER A 280 11.85 24.89 -18.58
N CYS A 281 11.86 24.35 -19.80
CA CYS A 281 12.99 23.61 -20.33
C CYS A 281 13.12 23.91 -21.83
N ASN A 282 14.32 24.29 -22.28
CA ASN A 282 14.61 24.59 -23.69
C ASN A 282 13.62 25.57 -24.35
N GLY A 283 13.24 26.64 -23.64
CA GLY A 283 12.31 27.66 -24.13
C GLY A 283 10.83 27.26 -24.11
N CYS A 284 10.49 26.03 -23.72
CA CYS A 284 9.11 25.56 -23.55
C CYS A 284 8.69 25.65 -22.08
N VAL A 285 7.45 26.04 -21.82
CA VAL A 285 6.83 26.06 -20.49
C VAL A 285 6.00 24.81 -20.31
N TYR A 286 6.23 24.06 -19.23
CA TYR A 286 5.52 22.83 -18.89
C TYR A 286 4.61 23.08 -17.70
N ASP A 287 3.49 23.75 -17.96
CA ASP A 287 2.39 23.89 -17.01
C ASP A 287 1.45 22.67 -17.06
N ASP A 288 0.44 22.66 -16.18
CA ASP A 288 -0.50 21.53 -16.07
C ASP A 288 -1.19 21.19 -17.39
N CYS A 289 -1.55 22.21 -18.18
CA CYS A 289 -2.27 22.02 -19.45
C CYS A 289 -1.34 21.44 -20.50
N THR A 290 -0.12 21.98 -20.59
CA THR A 290 0.91 21.56 -21.55
C THR A 290 1.31 20.12 -21.27
N VAL A 291 1.64 19.78 -20.02
CA VAL A 291 2.05 18.41 -19.68
C VAL A 291 0.91 17.41 -19.93
N ALA A 292 -0.34 17.77 -19.61
CA ALA A 292 -1.49 16.90 -19.86
C ALA A 292 -1.76 16.66 -21.35
N ASN A 293 -1.60 17.68 -22.20
CA ASN A 293 -1.80 17.56 -23.65
C ASN A 293 -0.64 16.83 -24.34
N ASP A 294 0.60 17.11 -23.94
CA ASP A 294 1.79 16.60 -24.62
C ASP A 294 2.14 15.16 -24.19
N PHE A 295 1.79 14.77 -22.96
CA PHE A 295 2.23 13.50 -22.37
C PHE A 295 1.10 12.63 -21.81
N ASN A 296 -0.17 13.01 -22.01
CA ASN A 296 -1.33 12.23 -21.58
C ASN A 296 -1.39 11.92 -20.07
N CYS A 297 -0.88 12.83 -19.23
CA CYS A 297 -0.91 12.66 -17.77
C CYS A 297 -1.92 13.60 -17.10
N HIS A 298 -2.43 13.21 -15.94
CA HIS A 298 -3.51 13.95 -15.27
C HIS A 298 -3.17 14.24 -13.82
N LYS A 299 -3.55 15.43 -13.33
CA LYS A 299 -3.41 15.72 -11.90
C LYS A 299 -4.21 14.72 -11.06
N ASN A 300 -3.55 14.11 -10.06
CA ASN A 300 -4.21 13.19 -9.13
C ASN A 300 -5.48 13.83 -8.55
N ALA A 301 -5.36 15.06 -8.03
CA ALA A 301 -6.46 15.78 -7.37
C ALA A 301 -7.69 16.02 -8.26
N ARG A 302 -7.58 15.89 -9.60
CA ARG A 302 -8.71 16.01 -10.54
C ARG A 302 -9.51 14.72 -10.66
N LEU A 303 -8.87 13.57 -10.55
CA LEU A 303 -9.47 12.26 -10.87
C LEU A 303 -9.55 11.33 -9.66
N MET A 304 -8.85 11.63 -8.57
CA MET A 304 -8.78 10.80 -7.39
C MET A 304 -8.92 11.64 -6.13
N LYS A 305 -9.67 11.09 -5.16
CA LYS A 305 -9.69 11.54 -3.78
C LYS A 305 -9.05 10.46 -2.93
N ASN A 306 -7.98 10.83 -2.24
CA ASN A 306 -7.31 9.99 -1.27
C ASN A 306 -7.10 10.79 0.02
N LYS A 307 -6.86 10.09 1.13
CA LYS A 307 -6.52 10.73 2.40
C LYS A 307 -5.48 9.90 3.13
N TRP A 308 -4.36 10.54 3.40
CA TRP A 308 -3.35 9.99 4.30
C TRP A 308 -3.72 10.34 5.74
N HIS A 309 -4.01 9.32 6.56
CA HIS A 309 -4.57 9.50 7.90
C HIS A 309 -3.54 9.79 8.99
N ASN A 310 -2.25 9.65 8.66
CA ASN A 310 -1.11 9.98 9.53
C ASN A 310 -1.28 9.47 10.98
N THR A 311 -1.43 8.15 11.15
CA THR A 311 -1.57 7.52 12.46
C THR A 311 -0.78 6.22 12.55
N GLN A 312 -0.29 5.92 13.75
CA GLN A 312 0.33 4.64 14.12
C GLN A 312 -0.67 3.66 14.78
N CYS A 313 -1.91 4.09 15.02
CA CYS A 313 -2.94 3.31 15.70
C CYS A 313 -3.87 2.62 14.70
N THR A 314 -3.94 1.28 14.76
CA THR A 314 -4.81 0.48 13.90
C THR A 314 -6.29 0.86 14.02
N THR A 315 -6.83 0.99 15.23
CA THR A 315 -8.24 1.35 15.43
C THR A 315 -8.57 2.71 14.81
N GLN A 316 -7.74 3.71 15.07
CA GLN A 316 -7.91 5.05 14.51
C GLN A 316 -7.81 5.04 12.98
N LEU A 317 -6.90 4.25 12.41
CA LEU A 317 -6.78 4.09 10.95
C LEU A 317 -8.06 3.52 10.33
N LEU A 318 -8.66 2.50 10.95
CA LEU A 318 -9.89 1.87 10.50
C LEU A 318 -11.07 2.86 10.58
N GLU A 319 -11.25 3.52 11.72
CA GLU A 319 -12.31 4.53 11.93
C GLU A 319 -12.18 5.72 10.96
N ASN A 320 -10.96 6.19 10.73
CA ASN A 320 -10.71 7.30 9.82
C ASN A 320 -10.97 6.91 8.35
N ASN A 321 -10.61 5.69 7.93
CA ASN A 321 -10.95 5.19 6.61
C ASN A 321 -12.46 4.99 6.45
N GLU A 322 -13.15 4.51 7.49
CA GLU A 322 -14.60 4.38 7.48
C GLU A 322 -15.28 5.74 7.30
N LYS A 323 -14.83 6.76 8.05
CA LYS A 323 -15.33 8.13 7.89
C LYS A 323 -15.04 8.65 6.48
N PHE A 324 -13.82 8.47 6.00
CA PHE A 324 -13.43 8.91 4.66
C PHE A 324 -14.28 8.25 3.57
N LEU A 325 -14.54 6.95 3.68
CA LEU A 325 -15.36 6.23 2.73
C LEU A 325 -16.81 6.72 2.76
N ARG A 326 -17.42 6.88 3.94
CA ARG A 326 -18.77 7.47 4.06
C ARG A 326 -18.87 8.84 3.41
N ASP A 327 -17.87 9.70 3.62
CA ASP A 327 -17.88 11.07 3.12
C ASP A 327 -17.71 11.15 1.59
N ASN A 328 -17.16 10.12 0.93
CA ASN A 328 -16.71 10.20 -0.47
C ASN A 328 -17.23 9.08 -1.40
N ALA A 329 -17.71 7.95 -0.88
CA ALA A 329 -18.10 6.76 -1.64
C ALA A 329 -19.22 6.99 -2.66
N GLN A 330 -20.12 7.94 -2.37
CA GLN A 330 -21.28 8.25 -3.21
C GLN A 330 -20.95 9.18 -4.38
N SER A 331 -19.76 9.81 -4.38
CA SER A 331 -19.34 10.65 -5.49
C SER A 331 -18.95 9.82 -6.70
N GLU A 332 -19.50 10.16 -7.87
CA GLU A 332 -19.13 9.56 -9.15
C GLU A 332 -18.03 10.36 -9.88
N ASP A 333 -17.63 11.51 -9.35
CA ASP A 333 -16.75 12.46 -10.04
C ASP A 333 -15.26 12.13 -9.95
N PHE A 334 -14.88 11.28 -9.00
CA PHE A 334 -13.49 10.91 -8.74
C PHE A 334 -13.38 9.48 -8.21
N ILE A 335 -12.24 8.86 -8.47
CA ILE A 335 -11.83 7.59 -7.86
C ILE A 335 -11.59 7.81 -6.37
N VAL A 336 -12.16 6.97 -5.51
CA VAL A 336 -11.90 6.99 -4.07
C VAL A 336 -10.81 5.97 -3.77
N ASN A 337 -9.77 6.41 -3.08
CA ASN A 337 -8.68 5.54 -2.64
C ASN A 337 -8.56 5.55 -1.11
N SER A 338 -9.01 4.46 -0.50
CA SER A 338 -8.90 4.20 0.93
C SER A 338 -7.52 3.65 1.25
N GLN A 339 -6.73 4.40 2.02
CA GLN A 339 -5.36 4.04 2.35
C GLN A 339 -5.28 3.41 3.75
N PHE A 340 -4.99 2.11 3.82
CA PHE A 340 -4.74 1.40 5.08
C PHE A 340 -3.26 1.33 5.38
N VAL A 341 -2.66 2.52 5.54
CA VAL A 341 -1.23 2.71 5.77
C VAL A 341 -1.04 3.28 7.18
N LEU A 342 -0.26 2.58 8.00
CA LEU A 342 0.15 3.07 9.32
C LEU A 342 1.46 3.83 9.19
N THR A 343 1.48 5.05 9.71
CA THR A 343 2.64 5.93 9.61
C THR A 343 3.48 5.84 10.87
N PRO A 344 4.79 5.58 10.76
CA PRO A 344 5.72 5.80 11.86
C PRO A 344 5.64 7.24 12.35
N MET A 345 5.63 7.45 13.67
CA MET A 345 5.66 8.78 14.26
C MET A 345 6.89 8.91 15.16
N PRO A 346 7.48 10.12 15.27
CA PRO A 346 8.53 10.35 16.25
C PRO A 346 8.01 10.11 17.67
N PRO A 347 8.89 9.73 18.62
CA PRO A 347 8.47 9.51 20.01
C PRO A 347 7.90 10.79 20.62
N SER A 348 6.71 10.71 21.22
CA SER A 348 6.01 11.87 21.79
C SER A 348 6.67 12.40 23.06
N GLY A 349 7.49 11.58 23.73
CA GLY A 349 8.23 11.94 24.95
C GLY A 349 9.29 10.92 25.33
N ALA A 350 9.94 11.14 26.48
CA ALA A 350 11.05 10.29 26.94
C ALA A 350 10.65 8.82 27.18
N SER A 351 9.41 8.56 27.58
CA SER A 351 8.90 7.18 27.76
C SER A 351 8.78 6.45 26.43
N ASP A 352 8.26 7.10 25.39
CA ASP A 352 8.17 6.53 24.05
C ASP A 352 9.55 6.32 23.42
N ALA A 353 10.45 7.29 23.62
CA ALA A 353 11.83 7.15 23.20
C ALA A 353 12.53 5.97 23.90
N LEU A 354 12.27 5.77 25.19
CA LEU A 354 12.78 4.60 25.92
C LEU A 354 12.16 3.29 25.40
N ARG A 355 10.86 3.27 25.09
CA ARG A 355 10.20 2.10 24.50
C ARG A 355 10.74 1.78 23.10
N LEU A 356 11.08 2.77 22.28
CA LEU A 356 11.79 2.59 21.02
C LEU A 356 13.19 1.98 21.25
N LEU A 357 13.92 2.49 22.25
CA LEU A 357 15.26 1.99 22.61
C LEU A 357 15.26 0.61 23.27
N CYS A 358 14.15 0.19 23.85
CA CYS A 358 14.01 -1.15 24.40
C CYS A 358 13.39 -2.13 23.38
N GLY A 359 13.14 -1.70 22.14
CA GLY A 359 12.53 -2.54 21.10
C GLY A 359 11.04 -2.85 21.32
N VAL A 360 10.39 -2.16 22.26
CA VAL A 360 8.95 -2.31 22.58
C VAL A 360 8.10 -1.58 21.54
N HIS A 361 8.57 -0.43 21.04
CA HIS A 361 8.00 0.25 19.88
C HIS A 361 8.94 0.14 18.69
N SER A 362 8.38 0.28 17.48
CA SER A 362 9.15 0.25 16.25
C SER A 362 8.71 1.35 15.30
N LEU A 363 9.69 2.01 14.68
CA LEU A 363 9.48 3.01 13.64
C LEU A 363 9.34 2.39 12.24
N ARG A 364 9.43 1.06 12.12
CA ARG A 364 9.39 0.40 10.82
C ARG A 364 7.94 0.20 10.39
N PRO A 365 7.53 0.66 9.18
CA PRO A 365 6.20 0.39 8.63
C PRO A 365 5.82 -1.10 8.70
N VAL A 366 6.78 -2.00 8.47
CA VAL A 366 6.57 -3.46 8.57
C VAL A 366 6.13 -3.93 9.97
N SER A 367 6.57 -3.26 11.03
CA SER A 367 6.16 -3.59 12.40
C SER A 367 4.75 -3.08 12.70
N LEU A 368 4.37 -1.94 12.12
CA LEU A 368 3.04 -1.35 12.27
C LEU A 368 2.01 -2.17 11.48
N VAL A 369 2.30 -2.48 10.21
CA VAL A 369 1.38 -3.24 9.36
C VAL A 369 1.09 -4.63 9.91
N ARG A 370 2.04 -5.25 10.62
CA ARG A 370 1.80 -6.53 11.32
C ARG A 370 0.71 -6.44 12.39
N GLN A 371 0.44 -5.26 12.94
CA GLN A 371 -0.68 -5.05 13.86
C GLN A 371 -2.02 -4.97 13.11
N LEU A 372 -2.01 -4.35 11.94
CA LEU A 372 -3.17 -4.29 11.04
C LEU A 372 -3.50 -5.66 10.43
N TYR A 373 -2.48 -6.47 10.13
CA TYR A 373 -2.60 -7.85 9.63
C TYR A 373 -2.61 -8.90 10.73
N LYS A 374 -2.89 -8.52 11.98
CA LYS A 374 -3.27 -9.52 12.99
C LYS A 374 -4.56 -10.20 12.55
N LYS A 375 -4.71 -11.47 12.92
CA LYS A 375 -5.89 -12.29 12.61
C LYS A 375 -7.17 -11.48 12.80
N ASP A 376 -7.99 -11.47 11.76
CA ASP A 376 -9.32 -10.87 11.70
C ASP A 376 -9.41 -9.36 11.96
N VAL A 377 -8.32 -8.60 11.86
CA VAL A 377 -8.38 -7.16 12.07
C VAL A 377 -8.80 -6.46 10.78
N LEU A 378 -7.93 -6.49 9.75
CA LEU A 378 -8.23 -5.85 8.47
C LEU A 378 -9.25 -6.67 7.66
N GLU A 379 -9.11 -8.00 7.61
CA GLU A 379 -10.00 -8.86 6.83
C GLU A 379 -11.45 -8.71 7.30
N ARG A 380 -11.69 -8.73 8.61
CA ARG A 380 -13.04 -8.55 9.18
C ARG A 380 -13.58 -7.17 8.89
N PHE A 381 -12.76 -6.13 9.04
CA PHE A 381 -13.15 -4.77 8.75
C PHE A 381 -13.63 -4.59 7.30
N LEU A 382 -12.86 -5.11 6.33
CA LEU A 382 -13.20 -5.08 4.91
C LEU A 382 -14.40 -5.96 4.59
N ARG A 383 -14.46 -7.17 5.15
CA ARG A 383 -15.57 -8.12 4.94
C ARG A 383 -16.90 -7.57 5.41
N ASP A 384 -16.93 -7.01 6.61
CA ASP A 384 -18.17 -6.54 7.21
C ASP A 384 -18.71 -5.28 6.51
N ARG A 385 -17.87 -4.63 5.70
CA ARG A 385 -18.19 -3.43 4.89
C ARG A 385 -18.08 -3.68 3.39
N ALA A 386 -18.16 -4.94 2.95
CA ALA A 386 -17.96 -5.30 1.56
C ALA A 386 -18.97 -4.65 0.59
N GLU A 387 -20.16 -4.28 1.08
CA GLU A 387 -21.19 -3.61 0.29
C GLU A 387 -20.89 -2.12 0.04
N GLU A 388 -19.92 -1.53 0.75
CA GLU A 388 -19.53 -0.14 0.53
C GLU A 388 -18.74 0.03 -0.78
N ASN A 389 -18.75 1.24 -1.35
CA ASN A 389 -18.09 1.53 -2.63
C ASN A 389 -16.60 1.86 -2.46
N TRP A 390 -15.79 0.85 -2.14
CA TRP A 390 -14.36 0.97 -1.86
C TRP A 390 -13.52 1.56 -2.99
N ASN A 391 -13.85 1.24 -4.24
CA ASN A 391 -13.05 1.49 -5.44
C ASN A 391 -11.56 1.13 -5.24
N VAL A 392 -10.63 2.03 -4.94
CA VAL A 392 -9.22 1.66 -4.68
C VAL A 392 -8.96 1.40 -3.19
N VAL A 393 -8.29 0.28 -2.89
CA VAL A 393 -7.84 -0.07 -1.53
C VAL A 393 -6.32 -0.22 -1.53
N THR A 394 -5.63 0.72 -0.88
CA THR A 394 -4.16 0.79 -0.88
C THR A 394 -3.57 0.26 0.41
N LEU A 395 -2.59 -0.65 0.30
CA LEU A 395 -1.94 -1.34 1.42
C LEU A 395 -0.40 -1.25 1.40
N ASP A 396 0.22 -1.42 2.57
CA ASP A 396 1.65 -1.66 2.74
C ASP A 396 1.96 -3.17 2.83
N PHE A 397 3.12 -3.62 2.35
CA PHE A 397 3.61 -5.00 2.41
C PHE A 397 2.56 -6.05 2.03
N ILE A 398 2.06 -6.00 0.81
CA ILE A 398 0.96 -6.89 0.38
C ILE A 398 1.35 -8.38 0.38
N ASN A 399 2.64 -8.71 0.46
CA ASN A 399 3.04 -10.09 0.68
C ASN A 399 2.94 -10.54 2.15
N LEU A 400 2.88 -9.65 3.14
CA LEU A 400 2.66 -10.03 4.54
C LEU A 400 1.20 -10.37 4.78
N CYS A 401 0.32 -9.80 3.97
CA CYS A 401 -1.05 -10.27 3.82
C CYS A 401 -1.12 -11.74 3.33
N THR A 402 -0.01 -12.33 2.85
CA THR A 402 0.05 -13.77 2.52
C THR A 402 0.37 -14.69 3.69
N GLN A 403 0.80 -14.16 4.85
CA GLN A 403 1.04 -15.00 6.04
C GLN A 403 -0.26 -15.48 6.69
N LEU A 404 -1.39 -14.90 6.29
CA LEU A 404 -2.77 -15.38 6.44
C LEU A 404 -3.35 -15.54 5.02
N CYS A 405 -2.88 -16.57 4.31
CA CYS A 405 -3.45 -17.10 3.05
C CYS A 405 -3.81 -16.11 1.92
N GLY A 406 -3.17 -14.94 1.78
CA GLY A 406 -3.36 -14.05 0.62
C GLY A 406 -4.82 -13.61 0.40
N ALA A 407 -5.63 -13.74 1.45
CA ALA A 407 -7.07 -13.75 1.33
C ALA A 407 -7.65 -12.36 1.14
N THR A 408 -6.97 -11.29 1.61
CA THR A 408 -7.47 -9.92 1.42
C THR A 408 -7.51 -9.51 -0.05
N PHE A 409 -6.41 -9.66 -0.79
CA PHE A 409 -6.40 -9.31 -2.23
C PHE A 409 -7.36 -10.18 -3.03
N ARG A 410 -7.42 -11.47 -2.69
CA ARG A 410 -8.41 -12.38 -3.27
C ARG A 410 -9.83 -11.90 -2.97
N PHE A 411 -10.14 -11.61 -1.72
CA PHE A 411 -11.43 -11.09 -1.30
C PHE A 411 -11.81 -9.82 -2.07
N LEU A 412 -10.92 -8.82 -2.11
CA LEU A 412 -11.13 -7.57 -2.85
C LEU A 412 -11.38 -7.80 -4.35
N ILE A 413 -10.63 -8.70 -5.00
CA ILE A 413 -10.86 -9.07 -6.40
C ILE A 413 -12.22 -9.76 -6.56
N GLY A 414 -12.58 -10.64 -5.62
CA GLY A 414 -13.78 -11.48 -5.68
C GLY A 414 -15.07 -10.67 -5.60
N LEU A 415 -15.03 -9.57 -4.83
CA LEU A 415 -16.12 -8.58 -4.73
C LEU A 415 -16.52 -7.96 -6.08
N ASN A 416 -15.74 -8.18 -7.14
CA ASN A 416 -16.06 -7.71 -8.48
C ASN A 416 -16.81 -8.73 -9.33
N SER A 417 -16.87 -10.01 -8.95
CA SER A 417 -17.48 -11.03 -9.80
C SER A 417 -18.96 -10.71 -10.03
N PRO A 418 -19.43 -10.72 -11.30
CA PRO A 418 -20.84 -10.53 -11.63
C PRO A 418 -21.69 -11.79 -11.37
N ARG A 419 -21.05 -12.90 -11.02
CA ARG A 419 -21.67 -14.21 -10.86
C ARG A 419 -22.27 -14.37 -9.47
N VAL A 420 -23.34 -15.13 -9.37
CA VAL A 420 -24.07 -15.33 -8.12
C VAL A 420 -23.60 -16.61 -7.43
N LEU A 421 -23.01 -16.47 -6.24
CA LEU A 421 -22.70 -17.56 -5.34
C LEU A 421 -23.97 -17.99 -4.59
N LYS A 422 -24.43 -19.21 -4.84
CA LYS A 422 -25.57 -19.80 -4.13
C LYS A 422 -25.10 -20.89 -3.18
N ILE A 423 -25.40 -20.71 -1.90
CA ILE A 423 -25.22 -21.75 -0.89
C ILE A 423 -26.43 -22.69 -0.97
N ILE A 424 -26.17 -23.96 -1.28
CA ILE A 424 -27.21 -25.00 -1.43
C ILE A 424 -27.48 -25.64 -0.08
N GLU A 425 -26.43 -26.01 0.64
CA GLU A 425 -26.49 -26.68 1.93
C GLU A 425 -25.19 -26.41 2.69
N SER A 426 -25.28 -26.20 4.00
CA SER A 426 -24.13 -26.09 4.86
C SER A 426 -24.41 -26.64 6.25
N ILE A 427 -23.59 -27.61 6.67
CA ILE A 427 -23.77 -28.38 7.91
C ILE A 427 -22.45 -28.38 8.67
N VAL A 428 -22.53 -28.13 9.98
CA VAL A 428 -21.41 -28.29 10.91
C VAL A 428 -21.63 -29.50 11.78
N SER A 429 -20.63 -30.37 11.89
CA SER A 429 -20.67 -31.57 12.73
C SER A 429 -19.60 -31.48 13.81
N SER A 430 -19.96 -31.53 15.08
CA SER A 430 -19.00 -31.63 16.19
C SER A 430 -18.43 -33.05 16.29
N GLN A 431 -17.32 -33.20 17.02
CA GLN A 431 -16.73 -34.52 17.30
C GLN A 431 -17.69 -35.44 18.07
N ASP A 432 -18.53 -34.87 18.93
CA ASP A 432 -19.53 -35.61 19.72
C ASP A 432 -20.81 -35.97 18.93
N GLY A 433 -20.82 -35.73 17.61
CA GLY A 433 -21.94 -36.08 16.73
C GLY A 433 -23.09 -35.07 16.71
N LYS A 434 -22.92 -33.86 17.23
CA LYS A 434 -23.92 -32.78 17.09
C LYS A 434 -23.85 -32.21 15.69
N HIS A 435 -24.99 -32.16 14.99
CA HIS A 435 -25.10 -31.56 13.66
C HIS A 435 -25.90 -30.25 13.74
N VAL A 436 -25.37 -29.19 13.12
CA VAL A 436 -26.01 -27.86 13.07
C VAL A 436 -26.10 -27.43 11.60
N ASP A 437 -27.32 -27.23 11.10
CA ASP A 437 -27.54 -26.60 9.80
C ASP A 437 -27.30 -25.10 9.91
N VAL A 438 -26.28 -24.61 9.20
CA VAL A 438 -25.86 -23.21 9.18
C VAL A 438 -26.12 -22.55 7.82
N THR A 439 -26.87 -23.20 6.93
CA THR A 439 -27.14 -22.75 5.55
C THR A 439 -27.66 -21.31 5.51
N LYS A 440 -28.60 -20.95 6.40
CA LYS A 440 -29.15 -19.59 6.46
C LYS A 440 -28.11 -18.55 6.90
N ILE A 441 -27.27 -18.91 7.88
CA ILE A 441 -26.19 -18.03 8.37
C ILE A 441 -25.15 -17.84 7.26
N MET A 442 -24.74 -18.92 6.60
CA MET A 442 -23.82 -18.88 5.47
C MET A 442 -24.31 -17.98 4.33
N ASN A 443 -25.59 -18.07 3.96
CA ASN A 443 -26.18 -17.17 2.97
C ASN A 443 -26.08 -15.68 3.38
N SER A 444 -26.20 -15.36 4.68
CA SER A 444 -26.05 -13.98 5.16
C SER A 444 -24.60 -13.48 5.18
N LEU A 445 -23.62 -14.39 5.11
CA LEU A 445 -22.20 -14.07 5.05
C LEU A 445 -21.70 -13.85 3.62
N VAL A 446 -22.48 -14.20 2.59
CA VAL A 446 -22.16 -13.91 1.19
C VAL A 446 -22.18 -12.39 0.97
N LYS A 447 -21.08 -11.85 0.44
CA LYS A 447 -20.84 -10.44 0.15
C LYS A 447 -20.93 -10.17 -1.33
N ARG A 448 -21.62 -9.08 -1.68
CA ARG A 448 -21.95 -8.67 -3.06
C ARG A 448 -22.52 -9.82 -3.92
N GLY A 449 -23.21 -10.76 -3.28
CA GLY A 449 -23.79 -11.93 -3.93
C GLY A 449 -22.80 -12.96 -4.50
N SER A 450 -21.48 -12.74 -4.44
CA SER A 450 -20.51 -13.53 -5.21
C SER A 450 -19.34 -14.08 -4.38
N THR A 451 -19.10 -13.54 -3.19
CA THR A 451 -17.90 -13.87 -2.41
C THR A 451 -18.26 -14.20 -0.97
N LEU A 452 -17.65 -15.24 -0.42
CA LEU A 452 -17.87 -15.67 0.96
C LEU A 452 -16.50 -15.75 1.66
N PHE A 453 -16.41 -15.15 2.85
CA PHE A 453 -15.20 -15.18 3.66
C PHE A 453 -15.53 -15.39 5.15
N VAL A 454 -15.38 -16.63 5.62
CA VAL A 454 -15.53 -17.00 7.03
C VAL A 454 -14.16 -16.91 7.69
N LEU A 455 -14.05 -16.08 8.73
CA LEU A 455 -12.78 -15.77 9.41
C LEU A 455 -12.66 -16.48 10.76
N ASP A 456 -13.81 -16.67 11.41
CA ASP A 456 -13.92 -17.40 12.66
C ASP A 456 -15.19 -18.24 12.59
N PHE A 457 -15.05 -19.55 12.38
CA PHE A 457 -16.18 -20.46 12.28
C PHE A 457 -17.08 -20.41 13.51
N GLN A 458 -16.51 -20.32 14.70
CA GLN A 458 -17.29 -20.31 15.94
C GLN A 458 -18.13 -19.03 16.04
N GLN A 459 -17.50 -17.88 15.85
CA GLN A 459 -18.16 -16.58 15.98
C GLN A 459 -19.10 -16.29 14.80
N ASP A 460 -18.62 -16.47 13.57
CA ASP A 460 -19.37 -16.12 12.36
C ASP A 460 -20.58 -17.06 12.15
N LEU A 461 -20.46 -18.35 12.54
CA LEU A 461 -21.55 -19.33 12.44
C LEU A 461 -22.34 -19.52 13.74
N LYS A 462 -21.99 -18.79 14.81
CA LYS A 462 -22.66 -18.83 16.12
C LYS A 462 -22.70 -20.24 16.73
N LEU A 463 -21.57 -20.94 16.69
CA LEU A 463 -21.44 -22.30 17.20
C LEU A 463 -21.11 -22.30 18.70
N GLU A 464 -21.64 -23.30 19.40
CA GLU A 464 -21.34 -23.54 20.82
C GLU A 464 -20.02 -24.31 21.02
N PHE A 465 -19.40 -24.80 19.95
CA PHE A 465 -18.16 -25.56 19.95
C PHE A 465 -17.16 -24.95 18.96
N CYS A 466 -15.87 -25.19 19.20
CA CYS A 466 -14.77 -24.56 18.47
C CYS A 466 -14.09 -25.47 17.45
N GLU A 467 -14.46 -26.74 17.35
CA GLU A 467 -13.87 -27.69 16.39
C GLU A 467 -14.86 -28.72 15.85
N GLY A 468 -14.62 -29.19 14.63
CA GLY A 468 -15.47 -30.18 13.98
C GLY A 468 -15.25 -30.30 12.48
N ILE A 469 -16.24 -30.83 11.76
CA ILE A 469 -16.25 -30.92 10.30
C ILE A 469 -17.32 -29.98 9.75
N PHE A 470 -16.90 -29.04 8.91
CA PHE A 470 -17.76 -28.17 8.15
C PHE A 470 -17.98 -28.73 6.75
N THR A 471 -19.23 -28.99 6.38
CA THR A 471 -19.64 -29.39 5.04
C THR A 471 -20.33 -28.22 4.36
N LEU A 472 -19.89 -27.87 3.14
CA LEU A 472 -20.49 -26.82 2.34
C LEU A 472 -20.72 -27.29 0.92
N LYS A 473 -21.98 -27.17 0.49
CA LYS A 473 -22.38 -27.35 -0.90
C LYS A 473 -22.79 -26.01 -1.48
N TYR A 474 -22.13 -25.57 -2.53
CA TYR A 474 -22.42 -24.30 -3.20
C TYR A 474 -22.32 -24.43 -4.72
N ARG A 475 -22.77 -23.40 -5.45
CA ARG A 475 -22.50 -23.26 -6.88
C ARG A 475 -22.46 -21.79 -7.29
N PHE A 476 -21.78 -21.49 -8.39
CA PHE A 476 -21.89 -20.22 -9.07
C PHE A 476 -22.91 -20.31 -10.21
N ASP A 477 -23.88 -19.41 -10.25
CA ASP A 477 -24.95 -19.37 -11.26
C ASP A 477 -25.62 -20.75 -11.48
N ASN A 478 -25.48 -21.29 -12.69
CA ASN A 478 -25.99 -22.58 -13.16
C ASN A 478 -24.89 -23.64 -13.28
N ASP A 479 -23.69 -23.39 -12.75
CA ASP A 479 -22.62 -24.39 -12.75
C ASP A 479 -23.00 -25.60 -11.88
N LYS A 480 -22.24 -26.69 -12.05
CA LYS A 480 -22.34 -27.85 -11.17
C LYS A 480 -22.03 -27.45 -9.73
N SER A 481 -22.75 -28.04 -8.78
CA SER A 481 -22.48 -27.80 -7.37
C SER A 481 -21.15 -28.41 -6.95
N GLU A 482 -20.38 -27.66 -6.19
CA GLU A 482 -19.18 -28.10 -5.51
C GLU A 482 -19.52 -28.49 -4.08
N LEU A 483 -18.82 -29.50 -3.56
CA LEU A 483 -18.94 -29.96 -2.18
C LEU A 483 -17.57 -29.87 -1.53
N VAL A 484 -17.47 -29.11 -0.45
CA VAL A 484 -16.24 -28.92 0.31
C VAL A 484 -16.45 -29.41 1.73
N ASN A 485 -15.53 -30.26 2.20
CA ASN A 485 -15.48 -30.72 3.58
C ASN A 485 -14.20 -30.18 4.21
N VAL A 486 -14.35 -29.35 5.23
CA VAL A 486 -13.25 -28.66 5.91
C VAL A 486 -13.28 -29.05 7.39
N PRO A 487 -12.27 -29.78 7.90
CA PRO A 487 -12.03 -29.82 9.33
C PRO A 487 -11.76 -28.39 9.81
N PHE A 488 -12.44 -27.94 10.85
CA PHE A 488 -12.25 -26.60 11.38
C PHE A 488 -11.92 -26.63 12.87
N ASP A 489 -11.19 -25.60 13.29
CA ASP A 489 -10.82 -25.26 14.66
C ASP A 489 -10.96 -23.73 14.87
N ALA A 490 -10.51 -23.21 16.01
CA ALA A 490 -10.52 -21.78 16.34
C ALA A 490 -9.67 -20.89 15.40
N HIS A 491 -8.83 -21.49 14.56
CA HIS A 491 -7.92 -20.81 13.64
C HIS A 491 -8.30 -21.01 12.18
N SER A 492 -9.33 -21.81 11.91
CA SER A 492 -9.74 -22.14 10.57
C SER A 492 -10.50 -20.99 9.91
N GLU A 493 -10.25 -20.82 8.62
CA GLU A 493 -10.86 -19.81 7.77
C GLU A 493 -11.36 -20.50 6.49
N LEU A 494 -12.38 -19.94 5.87
CA LEU A 494 -12.89 -20.41 4.59
C LEU A 494 -13.15 -19.25 3.66
N PHE A 495 -12.59 -19.34 2.47
CA PHE A 495 -12.79 -18.37 1.41
C PHE A 495 -13.31 -19.04 0.15
N VAL A 496 -14.48 -18.60 -0.32
CA VAL A 496 -15.11 -19.04 -1.57
C VAL A 496 -15.32 -17.84 -2.47
N CYS A 497 -14.82 -17.93 -3.70
CA CYS A 497 -14.85 -16.86 -4.69
C CYS A 497 -14.93 -17.46 -6.10
N ASP A 498 -15.23 -16.62 -7.08
CA ASP A 498 -15.35 -17.02 -8.48
C ASP A 498 -13.99 -17.37 -9.10
N SER A 499 -13.74 -18.67 -9.25
CA SER A 499 -12.50 -19.22 -9.83
C SER A 499 -12.18 -18.68 -11.23
N LYS A 500 -13.19 -18.21 -11.97
CA LYS A 500 -13.00 -17.61 -13.30
C LYS A 500 -12.19 -16.32 -13.28
N LEU A 501 -12.17 -15.58 -12.15
CA LEU A 501 -11.34 -14.38 -12.02
C LEU A 501 -9.86 -14.71 -11.74
N TYR A 502 -9.60 -15.81 -11.04
CA TYR A 502 -8.26 -16.13 -10.55
C TYR A 502 -7.46 -17.00 -11.51
N GLY A 503 -8.11 -17.77 -12.39
CA GLY A 503 -7.43 -18.71 -13.28
C GLY A 503 -6.76 -19.81 -12.48
N VAL A 504 -7.57 -20.79 -12.08
CA VAL A 504 -7.12 -22.00 -11.40
C VAL A 504 -6.36 -22.89 -12.37
#